data_AF-A0A1G2QEN6-F1
#
_entry.id   AF-A0A1G2QEN6-F1
#
_cell.length_a   1.000
_cell.length_b   1.000
_cell.length_c   1.000
_cell.angle_alpha   90.00
_cell.angle_beta   90.00
_cell.angle_gamma   90.00
#
_symmetry.space_group_name_H-M   'P 1'
#
loop_
_entity.id
_entity.type
_entity.pdbx_description
1 polymer ?
#
loop_
_entity_poly.entity_id
_entity_poly.type
_entity_poly.pdbx_seq_one_letter_code
_entity_poly.pdbx_strand_id
1 'polypeptide(L)'
;MNPHDDFRPRDLHLPSTAPSAPAKVAPQTTQPGRFKQAKDIASRLWALEGKNSRVNNTTAMLMVAVAFFCFNLPQIILEWLLIGFLFNWIITTFAWLTMWFWFRLHGVGFINPTRLVTLTLSALIDYFPGADASIVFGFTWTIGTIILIAIVRAEDMTGINIEKIIKGKFASLKE
;
A
#
# COMPACT_ATOMS: atom_id res chain seq x y z
N MET A 1 12.90 50.05 -78.22
CA MET A 1 14.22 49.39 -78.38
C MET A 1 14.64 48.91 -77.00
N ASN A 2 14.85 47.63 -76.70
CA ASN A 2 14.86 46.38 -77.45
C ASN A 2 14.41 45.28 -76.46
N PRO A 3 13.47 44.39 -76.81
CA PRO A 3 12.96 43.35 -75.92
C PRO A 3 13.65 42.01 -76.18
N HIS A 4 14.78 41.73 -75.52
CA HIS A 4 15.36 40.39 -75.47
C HIS A 4 16.34 40.33 -74.31
N ASP A 5 15.99 39.60 -73.24
CA ASP A 5 16.96 38.94 -72.37
C ASP A 5 16.30 37.71 -71.73
N ASP A 6 16.48 36.59 -72.46
CA ASP A 6 16.68 35.22 -72.01
C ASP A 6 16.24 34.85 -70.57
N PHE A 7 15.02 34.34 -70.46
CA PHE A 7 14.60 33.51 -69.32
C PHE A 7 15.14 32.08 -69.52
N ARG A 8 16.35 31.80 -69.02
CA ARG A 8 16.85 30.42 -68.91
C ARG A 8 16.47 29.82 -67.55
N PRO A 9 15.72 28.71 -67.50
CA PRO A 9 15.47 28.03 -66.24
C PRO A 9 16.77 27.39 -65.74
N ARG A 10 17.26 27.84 -64.57
CA ARG A 10 18.35 27.16 -63.87
C ARG A 10 17.79 25.94 -63.16
N ASP A 11 18.35 24.81 -63.54
CA ASP A 11 18.31 23.53 -62.84
C ASP A 11 18.77 23.70 -61.39
N LEU A 12 17.85 23.65 -60.43
CA LEU A 12 18.17 23.54 -59.01
C LEU A 12 17.55 22.26 -58.43
N HIS A 13 18.27 21.16 -58.69
CA HIS A 13 18.54 20.04 -57.81
C HIS A 13 17.60 19.89 -56.61
N LEU A 14 16.61 19.02 -56.75
CA LEU A 14 15.84 18.46 -55.64
C LEU A 14 16.79 17.62 -54.76
N PRO A 15 16.89 17.87 -53.45
CA PRO A 15 17.59 16.96 -52.55
C PRO A 15 16.83 15.63 -52.49
N SER A 16 17.46 14.58 -52.99
CA SER A 16 17.05 13.18 -52.81
C SER A 16 17.05 12.84 -51.32
N THR A 17 15.88 12.85 -50.68
CA THR A 17 15.70 12.26 -49.36
C THR A 17 15.54 10.76 -49.51
N ALA A 18 16.67 10.06 -49.62
CA ALA A 18 16.71 8.62 -49.37
C ALA A 18 16.40 8.39 -47.87
N PRO A 19 15.47 7.50 -47.51
CA PRO A 19 15.23 7.16 -46.11
C PRO A 19 16.46 6.43 -45.55
N SER A 20 17.14 7.05 -44.59
CA SER A 20 18.19 6.41 -43.81
C SER A 20 17.59 5.26 -43.01
N ALA A 21 18.18 4.08 -43.15
CA ALA A 21 17.79 2.86 -42.47
C ALA A 21 17.75 3.05 -40.94
N PRO A 22 16.82 2.40 -40.22
CA PRO A 22 16.75 2.49 -38.77
C PRO A 22 18.02 1.92 -38.14
N ALA A 23 18.70 2.75 -37.35
CA ALA A 23 19.81 2.34 -36.52
C ALA A 23 19.37 1.15 -35.64
N LYS A 24 20.07 0.02 -35.82
CA LYS A 24 19.91 -1.21 -35.06
C LYS A 24 20.20 -0.91 -33.59
N VAL A 25 19.16 -0.66 -32.80
CA VAL A 25 19.24 -0.50 -31.34
C VAL A 25 19.77 -1.82 -30.78
N ALA A 26 21.01 -1.79 -30.28
CA ALA A 26 21.60 -2.94 -29.62
C ALA A 26 20.73 -3.31 -28.40
N PRO A 27 20.42 -4.60 -28.19
CA PRO A 27 19.67 -5.03 -27.02
C PRO A 27 20.47 -4.67 -25.77
N GLN A 28 19.86 -3.90 -24.86
CA GLN A 28 20.42 -3.61 -23.55
C GLN A 28 20.66 -4.94 -22.84
N THR A 29 21.93 -5.30 -22.70
CA THR A 29 22.38 -6.44 -21.92
C THR A 29 21.93 -6.24 -20.48
N THR A 30 21.05 -7.14 -20.05
CA THR A 30 20.53 -7.27 -18.69
C THR A 30 21.71 -7.34 -17.72
N GLN A 31 21.98 -6.27 -16.98
CA GLN A 31 23.05 -6.26 -15.98
C GLN A 31 22.75 -7.30 -14.89
N PRO A 32 23.59 -8.34 -14.71
CA PRO A 32 23.36 -9.42 -13.75
C PRO A 32 23.47 -8.99 -12.28
N GLY A 33 23.78 -7.72 -12.00
CA GLY A 33 23.90 -7.16 -10.65
C GLY A 33 22.62 -6.55 -10.06
N ARG A 34 21.62 -6.19 -10.88
CA ARG A 34 20.42 -5.45 -10.39
C ARG A 34 19.56 -6.28 -9.44
N PHE A 35 19.50 -7.61 -9.62
CA PHE A 35 18.73 -8.48 -8.72
C PHE A 35 19.38 -8.66 -7.35
N LYS A 36 20.73 -8.70 -7.30
CA LYS A 36 21.46 -8.78 -6.04
C LYS A 36 21.36 -7.45 -5.27
N GLN A 37 21.50 -6.34 -6.00
CA GLN A 37 21.32 -5.00 -5.46
C GLN A 37 19.88 -4.75 -4.97
N ALA A 38 18.86 -5.24 -5.69
CA ALA A 38 17.47 -5.13 -5.26
C ALA A 38 17.19 -5.94 -3.99
N LYS A 39 17.75 -7.15 -3.86
CA LYS A 39 17.65 -7.96 -2.64
C LYS A 39 18.39 -7.32 -1.46
N ASP A 40 19.56 -6.73 -1.69
CA ASP A 40 20.33 -6.04 -0.65
C ASP A 40 19.68 -4.72 -0.21
N ILE A 41 19.05 -4.00 -1.13
CA ILE A 41 18.25 -2.82 -0.79
C ILE A 41 17.01 -3.26 0.00
N ALA A 42 16.30 -4.30 -0.45
CA ALA A 42 15.13 -4.81 0.27
C ALA A 42 15.51 -5.24 1.69
N SER A 43 16.56 -6.05 1.86
CA SER A 43 16.99 -6.51 3.18
C SER A 43 17.45 -5.37 4.09
N ARG A 44 18.10 -4.34 3.54
CA ARG A 44 18.44 -3.11 4.28
C ARG A 44 17.21 -2.28 4.64
N LEU A 45 16.21 -2.20 3.76
CA LEU A 45 14.93 -1.55 4.06
C LEU A 45 14.21 -2.28 5.19
N TRP A 46 14.10 -3.61 5.12
CA TRP A 46 13.52 -4.44 6.18
C TRP A 46 14.30 -4.36 7.51
N ALA A 47 15.62 -4.18 7.47
CA ALA A 47 16.44 -4.04 8.67
C ALA A 47 16.33 -2.63 9.30
N LEU A 48 16.12 -1.59 8.49
CA LEU A 48 15.86 -0.23 8.96
C LEU A 48 14.41 -0.05 9.45
N GLU A 49 13.47 -0.84 8.90
CA GLU A 49 12.06 -0.95 9.30
C GLU A 49 11.90 -1.15 10.82
N GLY A 50 12.69 -2.06 11.39
CA GLY A 50 12.61 -2.41 12.82
C GLY A 50 13.20 -1.36 13.76
N LYS A 51 13.99 -0.41 13.24
CA LYS A 51 14.77 0.52 14.08
C LYS A 51 14.11 1.87 14.28
N ASN A 52 13.17 2.28 13.41
CA ASN A 52 12.45 3.57 13.48
C ASN A 52 10.93 3.48 13.23
N SER A 53 10.33 2.30 13.04
CA SER A 53 8.87 2.21 12.94
C SER A 53 8.21 2.41 14.31
N ARG A 54 7.07 3.11 14.31
CA ARG A 54 6.18 3.24 15.47
C ARG A 54 5.70 1.89 16.00
N VAL A 55 5.68 0.86 15.13
CA VAL A 55 5.29 -0.51 15.45
C VAL A 55 6.48 -1.46 15.19
N ASN A 56 7.24 -1.73 16.25
CA ASN A 56 8.36 -2.67 16.22
C ASN A 56 7.89 -4.09 15.80
N ASN A 57 8.78 -4.91 15.25
CA ASN A 57 8.50 -6.28 14.82
C ASN A 57 7.90 -7.14 15.93
N THR A 58 8.40 -7.03 17.16
CA THR A 58 7.84 -7.77 18.30
C THR A 58 6.40 -7.36 18.58
N THR A 59 6.10 -6.07 18.54
CA THR A 59 4.74 -5.54 18.70
C THR A 59 3.85 -6.01 17.55
N ALA A 60 4.31 -5.91 16.30
CA ALA A 60 3.56 -6.37 15.13
C ALA A 60 3.22 -7.86 15.22
N MET A 61 4.18 -8.70 15.61
CA MET A 61 3.95 -10.13 15.84
C MET A 61 2.94 -10.37 16.97
N LEU A 62 3.03 -9.60 18.05
CA LEU A 62 2.08 -9.70 19.16
C LEU A 62 0.67 -9.30 18.70
N MET A 63 0.53 -8.23 17.90
CA MET A 63 -0.76 -7.80 17.33
C MET A 63 -1.38 -8.88 16.45
N VAL A 64 -0.58 -9.48 15.57
CA VAL A 64 -1.04 -10.57 14.70
C VAL A 64 -1.39 -11.82 15.52
N ALA A 65 -0.60 -12.16 16.53
CA ALA A 65 -0.87 -13.30 17.39
C ALA A 65 -2.17 -13.12 18.17
N VAL A 66 -2.41 -11.93 18.75
CA VAL A 66 -3.67 -11.61 19.44
C VAL A 66 -4.84 -11.62 18.46
N ALA A 67 -4.68 -11.04 17.25
CA ALA A 67 -5.70 -11.10 16.21
C ALA A 67 -6.12 -12.53 15.88
N PHE A 68 -5.14 -13.42 15.74
CA PHE A 68 -5.37 -14.81 15.38
C PHE A 68 -5.91 -15.64 16.54
N PHE A 69 -5.24 -15.65 17.69
CA PHE A 69 -5.55 -16.55 18.80
C PHE A 69 -6.69 -16.06 19.69
N CYS A 70 -6.88 -14.74 19.85
CA CYS A 70 -7.87 -14.20 20.76
C CYS A 70 -9.19 -13.82 20.06
N PHE A 71 -9.17 -13.51 18.76
CA PHE A 71 -10.36 -13.11 18.02
C PHE A 71 -10.77 -14.15 16.98
N ASN A 72 -9.92 -14.43 15.97
CA ASN A 72 -10.29 -15.38 14.91
C ASN A 72 -10.56 -16.79 15.43
N LEU A 73 -9.65 -17.36 16.22
CA LEU A 73 -9.76 -18.76 16.64
C LEU A 73 -11.04 -19.01 17.49
N PRO A 74 -11.37 -18.18 18.50
CA PRO A 74 -12.64 -18.32 19.23
C PRO A 74 -13.87 -18.08 18.35
N GLN A 75 -13.83 -17.11 17.42
CA GLN A 75 -14.93 -16.78 16.52
C GLN A 75 -15.23 -17.95 15.57
N ILE A 76 -14.19 -18.54 14.96
CA ILE A 76 -14.30 -19.77 14.16
C ILE A 76 -14.91 -20.89 15.00
N ILE A 77 -14.38 -21.18 16.20
CA ILE A 77 -14.91 -22.26 17.05
C ILE A 77 -16.38 -22.03 17.39
N LEU A 78 -16.77 -20.80 17.73
CA LEU A 78 -18.15 -20.46 18.08
C LEU A 78 -19.11 -20.60 16.88
N GLU A 79 -18.68 -20.23 15.68
CA GLU A 79 -19.49 -20.41 14.47
C GLU A 79 -19.69 -21.89 14.12
N TRP A 80 -18.66 -22.72 14.28
CA TRP A 80 -18.78 -24.17 14.11
C TRP A 80 -19.72 -24.81 15.15
N LEU A 81 -19.83 -24.22 16.35
CA LEU A 81 -20.78 -24.64 17.38
C LEU A 81 -22.20 -24.09 17.15
N LEU A 82 -22.46 -23.35 16.07
CA LEU A 82 -23.74 -22.68 15.76
C LEU A 82 -24.21 -21.65 16.80
N ILE A 83 -23.44 -21.40 17.85
CA ILE A 83 -23.70 -20.38 18.88
C ILE A 83 -23.07 -19.04 18.48
N GLY A 84 -22.21 -19.04 17.46
CA GLY A 84 -21.51 -17.87 16.92
C GLY A 84 -22.43 -16.69 16.64
N PHE A 85 -23.64 -16.90 16.14
CA PHE A 85 -24.61 -15.83 15.88
C PHE A 85 -24.85 -14.91 17.11
N LEU A 86 -24.82 -15.45 18.33
CA LEU A 86 -25.08 -14.69 19.55
C LEU A 86 -23.87 -13.91 20.06
N PHE A 87 -22.66 -14.39 19.80
CA PHE A 87 -21.43 -13.83 20.36
C PHE A 87 -20.53 -13.14 19.33
N ASN A 88 -20.77 -13.34 18.02
CA ASN A 88 -19.91 -12.82 16.96
C ASN A 88 -19.81 -11.29 17.08
N TRP A 89 -20.94 -10.57 17.12
CA TRP A 89 -20.96 -9.10 17.27
C TRP A 89 -20.21 -8.57 18.50
N ILE A 90 -20.20 -9.32 19.62
CA ILE A 90 -19.46 -8.96 20.83
C ILE A 90 -17.95 -9.06 20.54
N ILE A 91 -17.51 -10.20 20.03
CA ILE A 91 -16.11 -10.47 19.72
C ILE A 91 -15.58 -9.49 18.67
N THR A 92 -16.32 -9.27 17.58
CA THR A 92 -16.02 -8.27 16.55
C THR A 92 -15.84 -6.88 17.15
N THR A 93 -16.71 -6.48 18.08
CA THR A 93 -16.62 -5.16 18.75
C THR A 93 -15.36 -5.05 19.61
N PHE A 94 -15.05 -6.10 20.40
CA PHE A 94 -13.83 -6.13 21.22
C PHE A 94 -12.56 -6.17 20.38
N ALA A 95 -12.57 -6.91 19.26
CA ALA A 95 -11.46 -6.94 18.31
C ALA A 95 -11.21 -5.56 17.70
N TRP A 96 -12.26 -4.89 17.24
CA TRP A 96 -12.21 -3.53 16.72
C TRP A 96 -11.61 -2.55 17.73
N LEU A 97 -12.13 -2.55 18.97
CA LEU A 97 -11.65 -1.68 20.06
C LEU A 97 -10.21 -1.98 20.44
N THR A 98 -9.84 -3.27 20.53
CA THR A 98 -8.48 -3.68 20.90
C THR A 98 -7.49 -3.21 19.86
N MET A 99 -7.76 -3.44 18.57
CA MET A 99 -6.90 -2.97 17.50
C MET A 99 -6.83 -1.45 17.46
N TRP A 100 -7.97 -0.76 17.57
CA TRP A 100 -8.01 0.69 17.62
C TRP A 100 -7.16 1.26 18.78
N PHE A 101 -7.33 0.72 19.98
CA PHE A 101 -6.61 1.15 21.17
C PHE A 101 -5.11 0.90 21.05
N TRP A 102 -4.74 -0.26 20.52
CA TRP A 102 -3.34 -0.65 20.39
C TRP A 102 -2.60 0.22 19.37
N PHE A 103 -3.21 0.49 18.21
CA PHE A 103 -2.65 1.46 17.26
C PHE A 103 -2.56 2.86 17.89
N ARG A 104 -3.55 3.28 18.68
CA ARG A 104 -3.49 4.55 19.43
C ARG A 104 -2.34 4.62 20.43
N LEU A 105 -2.06 3.53 21.16
CA LEU A 105 -0.92 3.45 22.09
C LEU A 105 0.43 3.63 21.38
N HIS A 106 0.54 3.17 20.13
CA HIS A 106 1.74 3.33 19.30
C HIS A 106 1.78 4.66 18.53
N GLY A 107 0.95 5.64 18.89
CA GLY A 107 0.95 6.96 18.24
C GLY A 107 0.46 6.91 16.79
N VAL A 108 -0.34 5.92 16.44
CA VAL A 108 -0.97 5.79 15.14
C VAL A 108 -2.36 6.42 15.21
N GLY A 109 -2.52 7.58 14.58
CA GLY A 109 -3.82 8.20 14.38
C GLY A 109 -4.61 7.51 13.26
N PHE A 110 -5.93 7.42 13.45
CA PHE A 110 -6.91 6.98 12.43
C PHE A 110 -7.44 8.15 11.58
N ILE A 111 -6.74 9.29 11.58
CA ILE A 111 -7.05 10.43 10.70
C ILE A 111 -6.84 10.05 9.23
N ASN A 112 -5.96 9.08 8.94
CA ASN A 112 -5.87 8.51 7.61
C ASN A 112 -7.14 7.69 7.31
N PRO A 113 -7.96 8.09 6.31
CA PRO A 113 -9.19 7.40 5.97
C PRO A 113 -8.93 5.95 5.57
N THR A 114 -7.79 5.64 4.95
CA THR A 114 -7.44 4.27 4.55
C THR A 114 -7.34 3.34 5.76
N ARG A 115 -6.73 3.79 6.87
CA ARG A 115 -6.64 2.97 8.10
C ARG A 115 -7.98 2.77 8.75
N LEU A 116 -8.78 3.83 8.84
CA LEU A 116 -10.12 3.74 9.41
C LEU A 116 -11.01 2.81 8.57
N VAL A 117 -10.92 2.92 7.24
CA VAL A 117 -11.63 2.05 6.31
C VAL A 117 -11.16 0.61 6.46
N THR A 118 -9.86 0.31 6.51
CA THR A 118 -9.38 -1.07 6.72
C THR A 118 -9.91 -1.65 8.03
N LEU A 119 -9.81 -0.91 9.14
CA LEU A 119 -10.27 -1.38 10.44
C LEU A 119 -11.80 -1.60 10.48
N THR A 120 -12.55 -0.66 9.90
CA THR A 120 -14.02 -0.72 9.88
C THR A 120 -14.52 -1.78 8.89
N LEU A 121 -13.86 -1.95 7.76
CA LEU A 121 -14.21 -2.96 6.78
C LEU A 121 -13.98 -4.36 7.34
N SER A 122 -12.89 -4.59 8.07
CA SER A 122 -12.68 -5.85 8.79
C SER A 122 -13.80 -6.12 9.79
N ALA A 123 -14.25 -5.11 10.53
CA ALA A 123 -15.38 -5.26 11.44
C ALA A 123 -16.71 -5.55 10.71
N LEU A 124 -16.94 -4.91 9.57
CA LEU A 124 -18.19 -5.07 8.81
C LEU A 124 -18.30 -6.44 8.15
N ILE A 125 -17.19 -6.99 7.67
CA ILE A 125 -17.16 -8.34 7.09
C ILE A 125 -17.55 -9.37 8.15
N ASP A 126 -16.95 -9.28 9.33
CA ASP A 126 -17.17 -10.21 10.44
C ASP A 126 -18.50 -9.98 11.17
N TYR A 127 -19.16 -8.86 10.93
CA TYR A 127 -20.48 -8.60 11.48
C TYR A 127 -21.54 -9.54 10.91
N PHE A 128 -21.32 -10.07 9.70
CA PHE A 128 -22.24 -11.01 9.08
C PHE A 128 -22.01 -12.42 9.63
N PRO A 129 -22.97 -12.98 10.38
CA PRO A 129 -22.82 -14.32 10.96
C PRO A 129 -22.67 -15.36 9.85
N GLY A 130 -21.66 -16.22 9.98
CA GLY A 130 -21.31 -17.22 8.97
C GLY A 130 -20.29 -16.75 7.93
N ALA A 131 -19.82 -15.51 7.99
CA ALA A 131 -18.63 -15.09 7.26
C ALA A 131 -17.43 -15.93 7.70
N ASP A 132 -17.21 -16.10 9.01
CA ASP A 132 -16.02 -16.75 9.57
C ASP A 132 -16.01 -18.28 9.42
N ALA A 133 -17.14 -18.87 9.08
CA ALA A 133 -17.28 -20.29 8.78
C ALA A 133 -16.49 -20.68 7.52
N SER A 134 -16.21 -19.71 6.65
CA SER A 134 -15.37 -19.90 5.47
C SER A 134 -13.89 -19.71 5.80
N ILE A 135 -13.01 -20.51 5.17
CA ILE A 135 -11.56 -20.34 5.30
C ILE A 135 -11.09 -18.97 4.77
N VAL A 136 -11.84 -18.37 3.85
CA VAL A 136 -11.47 -17.10 3.22
C VAL A 136 -11.73 -15.91 4.16
N PHE A 137 -12.88 -15.88 4.83
CA PHE A 137 -13.27 -14.78 5.70
C PHE A 137 -13.01 -15.05 7.19
N GLY A 138 -12.80 -16.31 7.61
CA GLY A 138 -12.45 -16.63 9.01
C GLY A 138 -11.12 -16.05 9.49
N PHE A 139 -10.32 -15.47 8.60
CA PHE A 139 -9.08 -14.78 8.96
C PHE A 139 -9.13 -13.26 8.85
N THR A 140 -10.31 -12.65 8.71
CA THR A 140 -10.47 -11.20 8.44
C THR A 140 -9.73 -10.31 9.44
N TRP A 141 -9.85 -10.52 10.77
CA TRP A 141 -9.13 -9.67 11.73
C TRP A 141 -7.61 -9.78 11.61
N THR A 142 -7.10 -10.98 11.37
CA THR A 142 -5.67 -11.20 11.17
C THR A 142 -5.19 -10.49 9.90
N ILE A 143 -5.91 -10.65 8.79
CA ILE A 143 -5.60 -10.01 7.52
C ILE A 143 -5.67 -8.48 7.65
N GLY A 144 -6.75 -7.96 8.26
CA GLY A 144 -6.93 -6.53 8.51
C GLY A 144 -5.82 -5.94 9.37
N THR A 145 -5.40 -6.66 10.42
CA THR A 145 -4.28 -6.27 11.28
C THR A 145 -2.96 -6.22 10.50
N ILE A 146 -2.67 -7.21 9.66
CA ILE A 146 -1.48 -7.23 8.81
C ILE A 146 -1.49 -6.04 7.84
N ILE A 147 -2.61 -5.77 7.18
CA ILE A 147 -2.77 -4.64 6.26
C ILE A 147 -2.56 -3.31 7.00
N LEU A 148 -3.15 -3.14 8.20
CA LEU A 148 -2.96 -1.94 9.01
C LEU A 148 -1.50 -1.74 9.40
N ILE A 149 -0.82 -2.79 9.86
CA ILE A 149 0.61 -2.75 10.18
C ILE A 149 1.42 -2.35 8.94
N ALA A 150 1.11 -2.93 7.78
CA ALA A 150 1.78 -2.61 6.53
C ALA A 150 1.56 -1.14 6.11
N ILE A 151 0.36 -0.60 6.27
CA ILE A 151 0.07 0.82 6.01
C ILE A 151 0.85 1.72 6.97
N VAL A 152 0.88 1.39 8.26
CA VAL A 152 1.64 2.16 9.26
C VAL A 152 3.13 2.19 8.92
N ARG A 153 3.68 1.04 8.56
CA ARG A 153 5.06 0.88 8.13
C ARG A 153 5.37 1.66 6.85
N ALA A 154 4.53 1.55 5.83
CA ALA A 154 4.68 2.31 4.59
C ALA A 154 4.64 3.83 4.82
N GLU A 155 3.81 4.32 5.73
CA GLU A 155 3.80 5.73 6.12
C GLU A 155 5.08 6.15 6.88
N ASP A 156 5.57 5.28 7.78
CA ASP A 156 6.82 5.53 8.50
C ASP A 156 8.02 5.60 7.54
N MET A 157 8.06 4.74 6.52
CA MET A 157 9.09 4.72 5.49
C MET A 157 9.05 5.93 4.56
N THR A 158 7.85 6.35 4.16
CA THR A 158 7.67 7.48 3.23
C THR A 158 7.85 8.83 3.93
N GLY A 159 7.81 8.87 5.26
CA GLY A 159 7.88 10.11 6.04
C GLY A 159 6.67 11.03 5.85
N ILE A 160 5.69 10.62 5.03
CA ILE A 160 4.46 11.36 4.77
C ILE A 160 3.53 11.08 5.94
N ASN A 161 3.75 11.82 7.01
CA ASN A 161 2.82 11.81 8.13
C ASN A 161 1.63 12.70 7.76
N ILE A 162 0.64 12.12 7.08
CA ILE A 162 -0.57 12.81 6.59
C ILE A 162 -1.26 13.57 7.73
N GLU A 163 -1.21 13.04 8.95
CA GLU A 163 -1.73 13.69 10.15
C GLU A 163 -1.04 15.05 10.43
N LYS A 164 0.28 15.14 10.28
CA LYS A 164 1.01 16.41 10.44
C LYS A 164 0.68 17.40 9.33
N ILE A 165 0.54 16.92 8.09
CA ILE A 165 0.20 17.78 6.93
C ILE A 165 -1.19 18.39 7.11
N ILE A 166 -2.17 17.59 7.51
CA ILE A 166 -3.55 18.05 7.73
C ILE A 166 -3.58 19.03 8.91
N LYS A 167 -2.97 18.70 10.05
CA LYS A 167 -2.92 19.62 11.20
C LYS A 167 -2.21 20.94 10.87
N GLY A 168 -1.14 20.89 10.08
CA GLY A 168 -0.43 22.08 9.61
C GLY A 168 -1.31 22.98 8.73
N LYS A 169 -2.03 22.41 7.76
CA LYS A 169 -2.97 23.17 6.91
C LYS A 169 -4.11 23.81 7.68
N PHE A 170 -4.64 23.14 8.70
CA PHE A 170 -5.72 23.71 9.52
C PHE A 170 -5.21 24.78 10.50
N ALA A 171 -3.96 24.69 10.96
CA ALA A 171 -3.34 25.74 11.77
C ALA A 171 -3.15 27.03 10.96
N SER A 172 -2.69 26.93 9.70
CA SER A 172 -2.51 28.08 8.82
C SER A 172 -3.81 28.72 8.30
N LEU A 173 -4.97 28.07 8.50
CA LEU A 173 -6.28 28.62 8.13
C LEU A 173 -6.96 29.38 9.27
N LYS A 174 -6.37 29.37 10.47
CA LYS A 174 -6.87 30.10 11.65
C LYS A 174 -6.12 31.41 11.91
N GLU A 175 -5.06 31.69 11.16
CA GLU A 175 -4.37 32.99 11.10
C GLU A 175 -4.91 33.81 9.92
#